data_AF-Q0RPA8-F1
#
_entry.id   AF-Q0RPA8-F1
#
_cell.length_a   1.000
_cell.length_b   1.000
_cell.length_c   1.000
_cell.angle_alpha   90.00
_cell.angle_beta   90.00
_cell.angle_gamma   90.00
#
_symmetry.space_group_name_H-M   'P 1'
#
loop_
_entity.id
_entity.type
_entity.pdbx_description
1 polymer ?
#
loop_
_entity_poly.entity_id
_entity_poly.type
_entity_poly.pdbx_seq_one_letter_code
_entity_poly.pdbx_strand_id
1 'polypeptide(L)' 'MVRDLPGITETEYLEALRNSLDAQGWDARHADAEASRLLTEVERWPVGAIVERFVDGLSVRALSDASIGRVPGRR' A
#
# COMPACT_ATOMS: atom_id res chain seq x y z
N MET A 1 4.45 -5.30 -18.60
CA MET A 1 4.30 -4.47 -17.38
C MET A 1 3.58 -3.17 -17.75
N VAL A 2 3.13 -2.34 -16.80
CA VAL A 2 2.53 -1.02 -17.14
C VAL A 2 3.45 -0.18 -18.04
N ARG A 3 4.77 -0.27 -17.84
CA ARG A 3 5.80 0.34 -18.72
C ARG A 3 5.80 -0.15 -20.17
N ASP A 4 5.27 -1.33 -20.45
CA ASP A 4 5.25 -1.92 -21.79
C ASP A 4 3.87 -1.80 -22.45
N LEU A 5 2.90 -1.14 -21.77
CA LEU A 5 1.60 -0.87 -22.35
C LEU A 5 1.74 0.24 -23.39
N PRO A 6 1.32 0.01 -24.65
CA PRO A 6 1.36 1.03 -25.68
C PRO A 6 0.59 2.28 -25.23
N GLY A 7 1.25 3.43 -25.28
CA GLY A 7 0.61 4.71 -24.94
C GLY A 7 0.47 4.99 -23.44
N ILE A 8 1.16 4.25 -22.56
CA ILE A 8 1.35 4.67 -21.17
C ILE A 8 2.79 5.15 -20.99
N THR A 9 2.92 6.41 -20.64
CA THR A 9 4.18 7.04 -20.23
C THR A 9 4.39 6.89 -18.72
N GLU A 10 5.64 7.02 -18.29
CA GLU A 10 5.97 7.06 -16.85
C GLU A 10 5.21 8.18 -16.12
N THR A 11 5.06 9.34 -16.76
CA THR A 11 4.29 10.48 -16.24
C THR A 11 2.83 10.12 -16.01
N GLU A 12 2.18 9.48 -16.97
CA GLU A 12 0.77 9.05 -16.85
C GLU A 12 0.60 8.00 -15.75
N TYR A 13 1.56 7.07 -15.62
CA TYR A 13 1.53 6.08 -14.53
C TYR A 13 1.65 6.75 -13.15
N LEU A 14 2.53 7.74 -13.03
CA LEU A 14 2.77 8.46 -11.80
C LEU A 14 1.58 9.35 -11.40
N GLU A 15 0.93 10.01 -12.37
CA GLU A 15 -0.34 10.72 -12.15
C GLU A 15 -1.46 9.76 -11.73
N ALA A 16 -1.57 8.60 -12.36
CA ALA A 16 -2.54 7.59 -11.98
C ALA A 16 -2.33 7.09 -10.55
N LEU A 17 -1.07 6.89 -10.13
CA LEU A 17 -0.74 6.48 -8.76
C LEU A 17 -1.11 7.56 -7.74
N ARG A 18 -0.77 8.83 -8.03
CA ARG A 18 -1.14 9.97 -7.16
C ARG A 18 -2.65 10.08 -6.99
N ASN A 19 -3.39 10.03 -8.09
CA ASN A 19 -4.86 10.10 -8.07
C ASN A 19 -5.48 8.92 -7.31
N SER A 20 -4.90 7.72 -7.45
CA SER A 20 -5.36 6.53 -6.71
C SER A 20 -5.14 6.66 -5.21
N LEU A 21 -4.00 7.20 -4.77
CA LEU A 21 -3.70 7.45 -3.36
C LEU A 21 -4.66 8.51 -2.78
N ASP A 22 -4.83 9.63 -3.48
CA ASP A 22 -5.72 10.71 -3.05
C ASP A 22 -7.18 10.24 -2.94
N ALA A 23 -7.67 9.46 -3.91
CA ALA A 23 -9.01 8.89 -3.90
C ALA A 23 -9.26 7.93 -2.70
N GLN A 24 -8.20 7.34 -2.15
CA GLN A 24 -8.25 6.49 -0.96
C GLN A 24 -8.04 7.28 0.35
N GLY A 25 -7.84 8.60 0.27
CA GLY A 25 -7.50 9.45 1.40
C GLY A 25 -6.08 9.22 1.92
N TRP A 26 -5.20 8.67 1.08
CA TRP A 26 -3.80 8.40 1.42
C TRP A 26 -2.91 9.57 0.99
N ASP A 27 -1.88 9.81 1.78
CA ASP A 27 -0.93 10.89 1.54
C ASP A 27 -0.04 10.60 0.32
N ALA A 28 -0.25 11.36 -0.75
CA ALA A 28 0.44 11.19 -2.02
C ALA A 28 1.84 11.84 -2.08
N ARG A 29 2.36 12.45 -1.00
CA ARG A 29 3.65 13.16 -1.03
C ARG A 29 4.85 12.30 -1.47
N HIS A 30 4.74 10.97 -1.33
CA HIS A 30 5.78 10.02 -1.70
C HIS A 30 5.44 9.19 -2.94
N ALA A 31 4.40 9.55 -3.69
CA ALA A 31 3.94 8.78 -4.85
C ALA A 31 5.05 8.60 -5.89
N ASP A 32 5.86 9.62 -6.13
CA ASP A 32 6.96 9.57 -7.10
C ASP A 32 8.02 8.54 -6.71
N ALA A 33 8.45 8.59 -5.44
CA ALA A 33 9.42 7.64 -4.92
C ALA A 33 8.88 6.20 -4.95
N GLU A 34 7.59 6.01 -4.65
CA GLU A 34 6.96 4.69 -4.70
C GLU A 34 6.81 4.20 -6.15
N ALA A 35 6.43 5.06 -7.10
CA ALA A 35 6.36 4.73 -8.52
C ALA A 35 7.73 4.28 -9.06
N SER A 36 8.79 5.05 -8.80
CA SER A 36 10.15 4.67 -9.21
C SER A 36 10.61 3.36 -8.59
N ARG A 37 10.28 3.12 -7.30
CA ARG A 37 10.59 1.84 -6.65
C ARG A 37 9.86 0.68 -7.32
N LEU A 38 8.55 0.82 -7.56
CA LEU A 38 7.74 -0.21 -8.21
C LEU A 38 8.23 -0.50 -9.62
N LEU A 39 8.53 0.53 -10.41
CA LEU A 39 9.09 0.38 -11.76
C LEU A 39 10.43 -0.37 -11.75
N THR A 40 11.33 -0.03 -10.82
CA THR A 40 12.63 -0.70 -10.66
C THR A 40 12.48 -2.16 -10.22
N GLU A 41 11.55 -2.43 -9.30
CA GLU A 41 11.29 -3.78 -8.80
C GLU A 41 10.81 -4.67 -9.94
N VAL A 42 9.87 -4.19 -10.76
CA VAL A 42 9.28 -4.97 -11.84
C VAL A 42 10.24 -5.30 -12.98
N GLU A 43 11.33 -4.54 -13.17
CA GLU A 43 12.33 -4.82 -14.23
C GLU A 43 12.96 -6.22 -14.14
N ARG A 44 12.97 -6.80 -12.94
CA ARG A 44 13.60 -8.10 -12.66
C ARG A 44 12.69 -9.29 -12.99
N TRP A 45 11.43 -9.04 -13.32
CA TRP A 45 10.41 -10.07 -13.45
C TRP A 45 10.02 -10.31 -14.91
N PRO A 46 9.69 -11.57 -15.28
CA PRO A 46 9.24 -11.87 -16.62
C PRO A 46 7.89 -11.21 -16.92
N VAL A 47 7.63 -10.93 -18.21
CA VAL A 47 6.33 -10.43 -18.67
C VAL A 47 5.23 -11.43 -18.29
N GLY A 48 4.15 -10.92 -17.70
CA GLY A 48 3.04 -11.73 -17.20
C GLY A 48 3.16 -12.15 -15.72
N ALA A 49 4.27 -11.82 -15.06
CA ALA A 49 4.38 -12.00 -13.61
C ALA A 49 3.37 -11.11 -12.86
N ILE A 50 2.66 -11.71 -11.91
CA ILE A 50 1.84 -10.99 -10.91
C ILE A 50 2.66 -10.97 -9.62
N VAL A 51 2.95 -9.77 -9.10
CA VAL A 51 3.68 -9.57 -7.85
C VAL A 51 2.75 -8.89 -6.86
N GLU A 52 2.39 -9.62 -5.81
CA GLU A 52 1.61 -9.09 -4.69
C GLU A 52 2.54 -8.89 -3.50
N ARG A 53 2.54 -7.69 -2.94
CA ARG A 53 3.29 -7.38 -1.71
C ARG A 53 2.30 -7.13 -0.59
N PHE A 54 2.15 -8.11 0.27
CA PHE A 54 1.44 -7.94 1.54
C PHE A 54 2.38 -7.22 2.51
N VAL A 55 1.98 -6.02 2.93
CA VAL A 55 2.62 -5.36 4.06
C VAL A 55 2.07 -6.03 5.32
N ASP A 56 2.70 -7.12 5.76
CA ASP A 56 2.35 -7.77 7.02
C ASP A 56 2.63 -6.79 8.18
N GLY A 57 1.61 -6.03 8.58
CA GLY A 57 1.72 -4.99 9.61
C GLY A 57 0.51 -4.97 10.55
N LEU A 58 0.66 -5.63 11.70
CA LEU A 58 -0.32 -5.75 12.78
C LEU A 58 -0.71 -4.40 13.40
N SER A 59 -2.02 -4.21 13.61
CA SER A 59 -2.56 -3.18 14.49
C SER A 59 -2.90 -3.77 15.86
N VAL A 60 -2.16 -3.38 16.90
CA VAL A 60 -2.52 -3.64 18.31
C VAL A 60 -3.32 -2.45 18.83
N ARG A 61 -4.55 -2.70 19.26
CA ARG A 61 -5.35 -1.71 19.98
C ARG A 61 -5.10 -1.89 21.47
N ALA A 62 -4.49 -0.90 22.12
CA ALA A 62 -4.36 -0.91 23.58
C ALA A 62 -5.77 -0.91 24.21
N LEU A 63 -6.06 -1.92 25.02
CA LEU A 63 -7.16 -1.83 25.97
C LEU A 63 -6.70 -0.85 27.06
N SER A 64 -7.48 0.21 27.29
CA SER A 64 -7.27 1.07 28.46
C SER A 64 -7.37 0.25 29.74
N ASP A 65 -6.65 0.64 30.80
CA ASP A 65 -6.64 -0.03 32.12
C ASP A 65 -8.03 -0.34 32.71
N ALA A 66 -9.08 0.37 32.29
CA ALA A 66 -10.47 0.06 32.67
C ALA A 66 -10.95 -1.34 32.24
N SER A 67 -10.23 -2.01 31.33
CA SER A 67 -10.57 -3.33 30.80
C SER A 67 -9.71 -4.47 31.34
N ILE A 68 -8.59 -4.16 32.01
CA ILE A 68 -7.66 -5.16 32.55
C ILE A 68 -7.94 -5.28 34.06
N GLY A 69 -9.02 -5.97 34.43
CA GLY A 69 -9.27 -6.28 35.84
C GLY A 69 -10.69 -6.60 36.28
N ARG A 70 -11.71 -6.53 35.42
CA ARG A 70 -13.08 -6.90 35.82
C ARG A 70 -13.35 -8.38 35.52
N VAL A 71 -12.98 -9.26 36.46
CA VAL A 71 -13.58 -10.60 36.53
C VAL A 71 -15.09 -10.39 36.82
N PRO A 72 -16.01 -10.93 36.00
CA PRO A 72 -17.44 -10.83 36.27
C PRO A 72 -17.73 -11.46 37.63
N GLY A 73 -18.28 -10.68 38.55
CA GLY A 73 -18.69 -11.15 39.87
C GLY A 73 -19.70 -12.29 39.72
N ARG A 74 -19.33 -13.46 40.26
CA ARG A 74 -20.21 -14.62 40.35
C ARG A 74 -21.06 -14.47 41.62
N ARG A 75 -22.32 -14.06 41.47
CA ARG A 75 -23.43 -14.43 42.37
C ARG A 75 -24.71 -14.54 41.55
#